data_AF-A0A4R0XFL9-F1
#
_entry.id   AF-A0A4R0XFL9-F1
#
_cell.length_a   1.000
_cell.length_b   1.000
_cell.length_c   1.000
_cell.angle_alpha   90.00
_cell.angle_beta   90.00
_cell.angle_gamma   90.00
#
_symmetry.space_group_name_H-M   'P 1'
#
loop_
_entity.id
_entity.type
_entity.pdbx_description
1 polymer ?
#
loop_
_entity_poly.entity_id
_entity_poly.type
_entity_poly.pdbx_seq_one_letter_code
_entity_poly.pdbx_strand_id
1 'polypeptide(L)'
;MRSKIHYQSNICGGDFQHVKDCFHVWKQQPLVYRMSQRMFEGKREVRPLADDCVFEDAEVAQRTLANTCGPNDNYALAAQIHSSERDMWLVMAAYEE
;
A
#
# COMPACT_ATOMS: atom_id res chain seq x y z
N MET A 1 18.75 -3.50 19.18
CA MET A 1 17.29 -3.74 19.19
C MET A 1 16.89 -4.03 17.74
N ARG A 2 16.21 -5.15 17.45
CA ARG A 2 15.68 -5.38 16.09
C ARG A 2 14.43 -4.52 15.97
N SER A 3 14.49 -3.44 15.19
CA SER A 3 13.29 -2.68 14.81
C SER A 3 12.31 -3.66 14.18
N LYS A 4 11.07 -3.67 14.69
CA LYS A 4 10.02 -4.51 14.10
C LYS A 4 9.55 -3.80 12.85
N ILE A 5 9.60 -4.50 11.72
CA ILE A 5 9.03 -3.99 10.48
C ILE A 5 7.52 -4.23 10.57
N HIS A 6 6.77 -3.15 10.43
CA HIS A 6 5.32 -3.17 10.35
C HIS A 6 4.90 -2.84 8.92
N TYR A 7 3.76 -3.41 8.51
CA TYR A 7 3.19 -3.19 7.19
C TYR A 7 1.86 -2.49 7.35
N GLN A 8 1.72 -1.36 6.68
CA GLN A 8 0.44 -0.69 6.52
C GLN A 8 -0.10 -1.03 5.15
N SER A 9 -1.37 -1.41 5.09
CA SER A 9 -2.05 -1.66 3.82
C SER A 9 -3.42 -0.97 3.78
N ASN A 10 -3.83 -0.57 2.58
CA ASN A 10 -5.15 -0.04 2.30
C ASN A 10 -5.60 -0.49 0.92
N ILE A 11 -6.90 -0.65 0.71
CA ILE A 11 -7.47 -1.12 -0.56
C ILE A 11 -8.41 -0.07 -1.13
N CYS A 12 -8.35 0.13 -2.44
CA CYS A 12 -9.29 0.99 -3.16
C CYS A 12 -9.68 0.35 -4.48
N GLY A 13 -10.89 0.63 -4.95
CA GLY A 13 -11.33 0.25 -6.29
C GLY A 13 -11.02 1.35 -7.31
N GLY A 14 -11.08 0.99 -8.59
CA GLY A 14 -10.92 1.95 -9.70
C GLY A 14 -9.57 1.81 -10.40
N ASP A 15 -9.16 2.88 -11.08
CA ASP A 15 -7.89 2.93 -11.80
C ASP A 15 -6.72 3.39 -10.92
N PHE A 16 -5.49 3.23 -11.43
CA PHE A 16 -4.29 3.63 -10.71
C PHE A 16 -4.21 5.14 -10.44
N GLN A 17 -4.89 5.98 -11.22
CA GLN A 17 -4.94 7.42 -10.97
C GLN A 17 -5.78 7.69 -9.71
N HIS A 18 -6.91 7.00 -9.54
CA HIS A 18 -7.72 7.03 -8.34
C HIS A 18 -6.93 6.56 -7.11
N VAL A 19 -6.09 5.53 -7.26
CA VAL A 19 -5.19 5.08 -6.19
C VAL A 19 -4.28 6.20 -5.70
N LYS A 20 -3.70 6.99 -6.62
CA LYS A 20 -2.82 8.13 -6.25
C LYS A 20 -3.58 9.21 -5.49
N ASP A 21 -4.80 9.51 -5.92
CA ASP A 21 -5.66 10.50 -5.26
C ASP A 21 -6.06 10.01 -3.85
N CYS A 22 -6.53 8.76 -3.73
CA CYS A 22 -6.81 8.13 -2.45
C CYS A 22 -5.59 8.09 -1.53
N PHE A 23 -4.41 7.77 -2.06
CA PHE A 23 -3.17 7.75 -1.30
C PHE A 23 -2.82 9.12 -0.74
N HIS A 24 -3.04 10.20 -1.50
CA HIS A 24 -2.82 11.56 -1.01
C HIS A 24 -3.76 11.90 0.15
N VAL A 25 -5.02 11.46 0.08
CA VAL A 25 -5.99 11.61 1.17
C VAL A 25 -5.58 10.78 2.39
N TRP A 26 -5.24 9.51 2.21
CA TRP A 26 -4.82 8.62 3.31
C TRP A 26 -3.63 9.19 4.08
N LYS A 27 -2.66 9.79 3.38
CA LYS A 27 -1.50 10.44 4.00
C LYS A 27 -1.83 11.58 4.96
N GLN A 28 -3.02 12.16 4.84
CA GLN A 28 -3.50 13.21 5.73
C GLN A 28 -4.32 12.64 6.89
N GLN A 29 -4.74 11.38 6.82
CA GLN A 29 -5.52 10.72 7.84
C GLN A 29 -4.62 10.16 8.96
N PRO A 30 -5.03 10.30 10.22
CA PRO A 30 -4.35 9.66 11.33
C PRO A 30 -4.55 8.14 11.27
N LEU A 31 -3.56 7.40 11.74
CA LEU A 31 -3.68 5.96 11.94
C LEU A 31 -4.74 5.64 13.00
N VAL A 32 -5.72 4.79 12.66
CA VAL A 32 -6.83 4.42 13.57
C VAL A 32 -6.33 3.90 14.91
N TYR A 33 -5.21 3.17 14.93
CA TYR A 33 -4.61 2.60 16.14
C TYR A 33 -3.48 3.46 16.75
N ARG A 34 -3.03 4.51 16.05
CA ARG A 34 -1.97 5.45 16.48
C ARG A 34 -2.28 6.85 15.96
N MET A 35 -3.09 7.59 16.70
CA MET A 35 -3.48 8.95 16.28
C MET A 35 -2.30 9.92 16.12
N SER A 36 -1.15 9.63 16.74
CA SER A 36 0.07 10.45 16.63
C SER A 36 0.85 10.24 15.32
N GLN A 37 0.49 9.24 14.50
CA GLN A 37 1.15 8.95 13.23
C GLN A 37 0.14 9.03 12.08
N ARG A 38 0.60 9.51 10.93
CA ARG A 38 -0.23 9.56 9.71
C ARG A 38 -0.11 8.24 8.95
N MET A 39 -1.11 7.92 8.13
CA MET A 39 -0.92 6.82 7.20
C MET A 39 0.17 7.17 6.18
N PHE A 40 0.98 6.17 5.81
CA PHE A 40 2.05 6.25 4.83
C PHE A 40 3.01 7.41 5.11
N GLU A 41 3.26 7.68 6.39
CA GLU A 41 4.18 8.73 6.83
C GLU A 41 5.58 8.50 6.24
N GLY A 42 6.17 9.56 5.69
CA GLY A 42 7.46 9.51 4.99
C GLY A 42 7.39 9.00 3.54
N LYS A 43 6.32 8.34 3.12
CA LYS A 43 6.16 7.88 1.73
C LYS A 43 5.71 9.04 0.85
N ARG A 44 6.46 9.36 -0.21
CA ARG A 44 6.19 10.49 -1.12
C ARG A 44 5.07 10.18 -2.09
N GLU A 45 5.11 9.00 -2.68
CA GLU A 45 4.24 8.57 -3.78
C GLU A 45 3.87 7.08 -3.66
N VAL A 46 2.91 6.65 -4.47
CA VAL A 46 2.55 5.25 -4.66
C VAL A 46 2.94 4.82 -6.07
N ARG A 47 3.54 3.64 -6.21
CA ARG A 47 3.97 3.06 -7.48
C ARG A 47 3.32 1.70 -7.68
N PRO A 48 2.99 1.30 -8.91
CA PRO A 48 2.55 -0.06 -9.16
C PRO A 48 3.71 -1.03 -8.87
N LEU A 49 3.41 -2.21 -8.33
CA LEU A 49 4.40 -3.25 -8.04
C LEU A 49 5.11 -3.72 -9.32
N ALA A 50 4.35 -3.84 -10.41
CA ALA A 50 4.82 -3.98 -11.78
C ALA A 50 3.68 -3.61 -12.72
N ASP A 51 4.00 -2.94 -13.84
CA ASP A 51 2.99 -2.41 -14.78
C ASP A 51 2.01 -3.48 -15.33
N ASP A 52 2.40 -4.76 -15.36
CA ASP A 52 1.57 -5.87 -15.87
C ASP A 52 1.23 -6.95 -14.81
N CYS A 53 1.42 -6.67 -13.52
CA CYS A 53 1.21 -7.67 -12.47
C CYS A 53 -0.18 -7.54 -11.86
N VAL A 54 -1.11 -8.36 -12.40
CA VAL A 54 -2.48 -8.48 -11.93
C VAL A 54 -2.64 -9.78 -11.15
N PHE A 55 -3.08 -9.69 -9.91
CA PHE A 55 -3.31 -10.83 -9.03
C PHE A 55 -4.80 -11.20 -9.03
N GLU A 56 -5.12 -12.48 -9.12
CA GLU A 56 -6.50 -12.96 -8.90
C GLU A 56 -6.80 -13.18 -7.41
N ASP A 57 -5.75 -13.20 -6.58
CA ASP A 57 -5.81 -13.49 -5.15
C ASP A 57 -5.19 -12.37 -4.32
N ALA A 58 -5.99 -11.80 -3.40
CA ALA A 58 -5.57 -10.73 -2.52
C ALA A 58 -4.49 -11.15 -1.51
N GLU A 59 -4.47 -12.41 -1.04
CA GLU A 59 -3.44 -12.91 -0.14
C GLU A 59 -2.08 -12.99 -0.86
N VAL A 60 -2.07 -13.42 -2.13
CA VAL A 60 -0.85 -13.47 -2.95
C VAL A 60 -0.32 -12.07 -3.21
N ALA A 61 -1.20 -11.13 -3.58
CA ALA A 61 -0.85 -9.72 -3.73
C ALA A 61 -0.25 -9.14 -2.44
N GLN A 62 -0.89 -9.39 -1.29
CA GLN A 62 -0.46 -8.92 0.01
C GLN A 62 0.94 -9.46 0.39
N ARG A 63 1.16 -10.77 0.23
CA ARG A 63 2.46 -11.39 0.52
C ARG A 63 3.56 -10.86 -0.39
N THR A 64 3.26 -10.65 -1.66
CA THR A 64 4.24 -10.14 -2.63
C THR A 64 4.61 -8.70 -2.28
N LEU A 65 3.63 -7.85 -2.01
CA LEU A 65 3.86 -6.49 -1.53
C LEU A 65 4.68 -6.46 -0.24
N ALA A 66 4.38 -7.33 0.73
CA ALA A 66 5.12 -7.39 1.99
C ALA A 66 6.59 -7.80 1.79
N ASN A 67 6.86 -8.70 0.83
CA ASN A 67 8.21 -9.11 0.48
C ASN A 67 9.00 -8.05 -0.29
N THR A 68 8.31 -7.17 -1.04
CA THR A 68 8.96 -6.12 -1.84
C THR A 68 9.08 -4.79 -1.11
N CYS A 69 8.14 -4.44 -0.24
CA CYS A 69 8.14 -3.18 0.50
C CYS A 69 9.28 -3.14 1.53
N GLY A 70 10.19 -2.19 1.39
CA GLY A 70 11.20 -1.87 2.39
C GLY A 70 10.73 -0.76 3.35
N PRO A 71 11.10 -0.81 4.64
CA PRO A 71 10.79 0.27 5.58
C PRO A 71 11.41 1.61 5.18
N ASN A 72 12.59 1.57 4.56
CA ASN A 72 13.35 2.72 4.08
C ASN A 72 12.88 3.24 2.71
N ASP A 73 11.90 2.60 2.07
CA ASP A 73 11.42 3.05 0.77
C ASP A 73 10.68 4.38 0.93
N ASN A 74 10.94 5.32 0.02
CA ASN A 74 10.24 6.60 0.00
C ASN A 74 8.90 6.52 -0.77
N TYR A 75 8.44 5.32 -1.11
CA TYR A 75 7.21 5.08 -1.86
C TYR A 75 6.43 3.91 -1.27
N ALA A 76 5.12 3.92 -1.49
CA ALA A 76 4.26 2.76 -1.29
C ALA A 76 4.16 1.96 -2.60
N LEU A 77 3.89 0.66 -2.49
CA LEU A 77 3.65 -0.20 -3.64
C LEU A 77 2.17 -0.54 -3.74
N ALA A 78 1.63 -0.54 -4.95
CA ALA A 78 0.25 -0.89 -5.26
C ALA A 78 0.23 -2.13 -6.16
N ALA A 79 -0.49 -3.17 -5.74
CA ALA A 79 -0.75 -4.34 -6.55
C ALA A 79 -2.19 -4.32 -7.06
N GLN A 80 -2.38 -4.55 -8.36
CA GLN A 80 -3.71 -4.70 -8.93
C GLN A 80 -4.24 -6.10 -8.62
N ILE A 81 -5.46 -6.16 -8.12
CA ILE A 81 -6.20 -7.39 -7.83
C ILE A 81 -7.43 -7.39 -8.74
N HIS A 82 -7.49 -8.35 -9.65
CA HIS A 82 -8.66 -8.53 -10.49
C HIS A 82 -9.64 -9.45 -9.77
N SER A 83 -10.77 -8.89 -9.34
CA SER A 83 -11.90 -9.67 -8.88
C SER A 83 -12.96 -9.73 -9.98
N SER A 84 -13.73 -10.82 -10.01
CA SER A 84 -14.73 -11.11 -11.04
C SER A 84 -15.75 -9.99 -11.28
N GLU A 85 -15.92 -9.09 -10.30
CA GLU A 85 -16.82 -7.96 -10.39
C GLU A 85 -16.12 -6.63 -10.68
N ARG A 86 -14.91 -6.39 -10.14
CA ARG A 86 -14.19 -5.11 -10.18
C ARG A 86 -12.68 -5.26 -10.00
N ASP A 87 -11.94 -4.38 -10.66
CA ASP A 87 -10.52 -4.16 -10.37
C ASP A 87 -10.34 -3.42 -9.05
N MET A 88 -9.49 -3.99 -8.20
CA MET A 88 -9.08 -3.42 -6.92
C MET A 88 -7.58 -3.20 -6.90
N TRP A 89 -7.13 -2.29 -6.07
CA TRP A 89 -5.72 -1.99 -5.87
C TRP A 89 -5.40 -2.04 -4.39
N LEU A 90 -4.50 -2.97 -4.03
CA LEU A 90 -3.96 -3.08 -2.69
C LEU A 90 -2.69 -2.25 -2.61
N VAL A 91 -2.71 -1.20 -1.80
CA VAL A 91 -1.56 -0.35 -1.52
C VAL A 91 -0.93 -0.78 -0.21
N MET A 92 0.38 -0.98 -0.19
CA MET A 92 1.13 -1.34 0.99
C MET A 92 2.40 -0.51 1.12
N ALA A 93 2.79 -0.22 2.36
CA ALA A 93 4.11 0.26 2.68
C ALA A 93 4.62 -0.35 3.98
N ALA A 94 5.91 -0.63 4.03
CA ALA A 94 6.60 -1.03 5.25
C ALA A 94 7.12 0.21 5.99
N TYR A 95 7.21 0.11 7.31
CA TYR A 95 7.86 1.09 8.17
C TYR A 95 8.48 0.40 9.38
N GLU A 96 9.53 1.00 9.94
CA GLU A 96 10.16 0.54 11.18
C GLU A 96 9.54 1.26 12.37
N GLU A 97 9.32 0.52 13.46
CA GLU A 97 9.02 1.04 14.80
C GLU A 97 10.27 1.18 15.66
#